data_AF-A0A975ABY7-F1
#
_entry.id   AF-A0A975ABY7-F1
#
_cell.length_a   1.000
_cell.length_b   1.000
_cell.length_c   1.000
_cell.angle_alpha   90.00
_cell.angle_beta   90.00
_cell.angle_gamma   90.00
#
_symmetry.space_group_name_H-M   'P 1'
#
loop_
_entity.id
_entity.type
_entity.pdbx_description
1 polymer ?
#
loop_
_entity_poly.entity_id
_entity_poly.type
_entity_poly.pdbx_seq_one_letter_code
_entity_poly.pdbx_strand_id
1 'polypeptide(L)'
;MDLVREKRDGDHYVVAVAFEDDTGVQRRGLYGMQRYADGVWRPSGRSMGSVRATSEQDVWMTWGGWGGDTREMSVVGGWVADPSAGVARAIDDMTGRTLDDAVENGVALFVFDGNFGRYARMELLDVSGTPVRTGPLNRRP
;
A
#
# COMPACT_ATOMS: atom_id res chain seq x y z
N MET A 1 18.75 6.85 0.18
CA MET A 1 17.36 6.59 0.58
C MET A 1 16.52 7.65 -0.10
N ASP A 2 15.55 7.20 -0.87
CA ASP A 2 14.74 8.06 -1.72
C ASP A 2 13.31 8.01 -1.21
N LEU A 3 12.72 9.20 -1.04
CA LEU A 3 11.29 9.35 -0.84
C LEU A 3 10.61 9.16 -2.20
N VAL A 4 9.85 8.08 -2.35
CA VAL A 4 9.22 7.70 -3.63
C VAL A 4 7.81 8.25 -3.74
N ARG A 5 7.08 8.22 -2.63
CA ARG A 5 5.71 8.73 -2.56
C ARG A 5 5.36 9.15 -1.14
N GLU A 6 4.51 10.15 -1.02
CA GLU A 6 3.85 10.54 0.22
C GLU A 6 2.35 10.68 -0.01
N LYS A 7 1.56 10.36 1.01
CA LYS A 7 0.11 10.53 1.00
C LYS A 7 -0.33 11.05 2.35
N ARG A 8 -1.11 12.12 2.32
CA ARG A 8 -1.78 12.66 3.50
C ARG A 8 -3.28 12.41 3.38
N ASP A 9 -3.88 11.92 4.44
CA ASP A 9 -5.33 11.74 4.55
C ASP A 9 -5.79 12.12 5.95
N GLY A 10 -6.42 13.30 6.06
CA GLY A 10 -6.75 13.92 7.34
C GLY A 10 -5.53 14.06 8.26
N ASP A 11 -5.62 13.39 9.42
CA ASP A 11 -4.61 13.33 10.47
C ASP A 11 -3.59 12.20 10.26
N HIS A 12 -3.48 11.66 9.05
CA HIS A 12 -2.57 10.57 8.75
C HIS A 12 -1.64 10.95 7.62
N TYR A 13 -0.40 10.48 7.73
CA TYR A 13 0.66 10.75 6.78
C TYR A 13 1.45 9.47 6.55
N VAL A 14 1.52 9.03 5.30
CA VAL A 14 2.22 7.80 4.91
C VAL A 14 3.27 8.15 3.88
N VAL A 15 4.48 7.63 4.07
CA VAL A 15 5.58 7.76 3.11
C VAL A 15 6.06 6.40 2.67
N ALA A 16 6.35 6.29 1.37
CA ALA A 16 7.00 5.15 0.76
C ALA A 16 8.45 5.53 0.44
N VAL A 17 9.40 4.73 0.91
CA VAL A 17 10.83 4.96 0.72
C VAL A 17 11.49 3.76 0.05
N ALA A 18 12.47 4.05 -0.80
CA ALA A 18 13.34 3.07 -1.45
C ALA A 18 14.79 3.31 -1.02
N PHE A 19 15.54 2.26 -0.72
CA PHE A 19 16.97 2.37 -0.43
C PHE A 19 17.67 1.04 -0.66
N GLU A 20 18.98 1.09 -0.77
CA GLU A 20 19.85 -0.08 -0.69
C GLU A 20 20.39 -0.19 0.74
N ASP A 21 20.34 -1.38 1.34
CA ASP A 21 20.98 -1.62 2.64
C ASP A 21 22.50 -1.87 2.51
N ASP A 22 23.18 -2.05 3.64
CA ASP A 22 24.62 -2.26 3.70
C ASP A 22 25.08 -3.57 3.04
N THR A 23 24.15 -4.49 2.76
CA THR A 23 24.40 -5.74 2.04
C THR A 23 24.15 -5.64 0.53
N GLY A 24 23.78 -4.46 0.03
CA GLY A 24 23.45 -4.25 -1.38
C GLY A 24 22.02 -4.66 -1.75
N VAL A 25 21.17 -4.99 -0.76
CA VAL A 25 19.79 -5.43 -1.04
C VAL A 25 18.88 -4.22 -1.21
N GLN A 26 18.12 -4.22 -2.30
CA GLN A 26 17.10 -3.21 -2.56
C GLN A 26 15.90 -3.40 -1.62
N ARG A 27 15.74 -2.44 -0.71
CA ARG A 27 14.67 -2.38 0.30
C ARG A 27 13.61 -1.37 -0.10
N ARG A 28 12.39 -1.66 0.33
CA ARG A 28 11.20 -0.85 0.14
C ARG A 28 10.47 -0.78 1.47
N GLY A 29 10.18 0.43 1.93
CA GLY A 29 9.58 0.66 3.24
C GLY A 29 8.38 1.59 3.17
N LEU A 30 7.40 1.35 4.03
CA LEU A 30 6.32 2.28 4.31
C LEU A 30 6.45 2.75 5.76
N TYR A 31 6.28 4.05 5.99
CA TYR A 31 6.29 4.66 7.31
C TYR A 31 5.08 5.55 7.48
N GLY A 32 4.43 5.44 8.63
CA GLY A 32 3.24 6.20 8.97
C GLY A 32 3.45 7.14 10.14
N MET A 33 2.82 8.30 10.07
CA MET A 33 2.61 9.20 11.19
C MET A 33 1.12 9.51 11.33
N GLN A 34 0.67 9.69 12.56
CA GLN A 34 -0.68 10.12 12.90
C GLN A 34 -0.61 11.37 13.79
N ARG A 35 -1.49 12.33 13.53
CA ARG A 35 -1.71 13.50 14.37
C ARG A 35 -2.76 13.16 15.42
N TYR A 36 -2.41 13.30 16.68
CA TYR A 36 -3.33 13.00 17.80
C TYR A 36 -4.14 14.24 18.18
N ALA A 37 -5.09 14.08 19.10
CA ALA A 37 -5.97 15.14 19.58
C ALA A 37 -5.23 16.35 20.19
N ASP A 38 -4.02 16.15 20.69
CA ASP A 38 -3.12 17.22 21.15
C ASP A 38 -2.42 17.98 20.01
N GLY A 39 -2.71 17.62 18.77
CA GLY A 39 -2.16 18.21 17.56
C GLY A 39 -0.75 17.74 17.21
N VAL A 40 -0.17 16.79 17.94
CA VAL A 40 1.20 16.31 17.75
C VAL A 40 1.22 15.10 16.82
N TRP A 41 2.14 15.12 15.85
CA TRP A 41 2.43 13.98 14.99
C TRP A 41 3.30 12.95 15.70
N ARG A 42 2.92 11.68 15.68
CA ARG A 42 3.72 10.57 16.22
C ARG A 42 3.76 9.42 15.21
N PRO A 43 4.79 8.55 15.26
CA PRO A 43 4.83 7.35 14.44
C PRO A 43 3.62 6.45 14.72
N SER A 44 2.94 6.00 13.66
CA SER A 44 1.76 5.14 13.75
C SER A 44 2.05 3.70 13.32
N GLY A 45 3.06 3.49 12.47
CA GLY A 45 3.41 2.16 12.01
C GLY A 45 4.48 2.17 10.92
N ARG A 46 5.01 0.99 10.63
CA ARG A 46 5.98 0.79 9.55
C ARG A 46 5.91 -0.62 9.00
N SER A 47 6.26 -0.76 7.73
CA SER A 47 6.53 -2.06 7.10
C SER A 47 7.75 -1.95 6.20
N MET A 48 8.44 -3.07 6.00
CA MET A 48 9.62 -3.10 5.12
C MET A 48 9.76 -4.48 4.49
N GLY A 49 10.04 -4.50 3.20
CA GLY A 49 10.31 -5.71 2.44
C GLY A 49 11.48 -5.51 1.47
N SER A 50 11.93 -6.62 0.88
CA SER A 50 12.86 -6.58 -0.24
C SER A 50 12.09 -6.49 -1.55
N VAL A 51 12.73 -5.88 -2.55
CA VAL A 51 12.32 -6.03 -3.95
C VAL A 51 12.45 -7.51 -4.33
N ARG A 52 11.47 -8.02 -5.08
CA ARG A 52 11.48 -9.38 -5.64
C ARG A 52 10.99 -9.36 -7.07
N ALA A 53 11.38 -10.36 -7.85
CA ALA A 53 10.78 -10.61 -9.14
C ALA A 53 9.28 -10.92 -8.99
N THR A 54 8.49 -10.41 -9.91
CA THR A 54 7.03 -10.58 -9.95
C THR A 54 6.64 -11.54 -11.06
N SER A 55 5.73 -12.47 -10.76
CA SER A 55 5.03 -13.23 -11.80
C SER A 55 3.88 -12.43 -12.41
N GLU A 56 3.27 -12.91 -13.50
CA GLU A 56 2.09 -12.27 -14.12
C GLU A 56 0.88 -12.20 -13.18
N GLN A 57 0.80 -13.10 -12.20
CA GLN A 57 -0.30 -13.16 -11.21
C GLN A 57 -0.03 -12.28 -9.98
N ASP A 58 1.12 -11.63 -9.94
CA ASP A 58 1.47 -10.74 -8.85
C ASP A 58 0.83 -9.38 -9.10
N VAL A 59 0.19 -8.85 -8.06
CA VAL A 59 -0.32 -7.47 -8.03
C VAL A 59 0.61 -6.54 -7.24
N TRP A 60 1.47 -7.10 -6.39
CA TRP A 60 2.50 -6.37 -5.63
C TRP A 60 3.90 -6.91 -5.91
N MET A 61 4.83 -6.01 -6.19
CA MET A 61 6.27 -6.28 -6.11
C MET A 61 6.70 -6.37 -4.65
N THR A 62 6.38 -5.34 -3.86
CA THR A 62 6.57 -5.34 -2.42
C THR A 62 5.31 -4.77 -1.77
N TRP A 63 4.84 -5.40 -0.70
CA TRP A 63 3.61 -5.05 0.00
C TRP A 63 3.89 -4.92 1.50
N GLY A 64 3.14 -4.03 2.15
CA GLY A 64 3.11 -3.97 3.60
C GLY A 64 1.95 -3.12 4.11
N GLY A 65 1.76 -3.15 5.43
CA GLY A 65 0.69 -2.42 6.08
C GLY A 65 0.72 -2.60 7.59
N TRP A 66 -0.11 -1.82 8.27
CA TRP A 66 -0.36 -1.91 9.71
C TRP A 66 -1.79 -1.44 10.03
N GLY A 67 -2.23 -1.66 11.26
CA GLY A 67 -3.62 -1.45 11.70
C GLY A 67 -4.45 -2.73 11.63
N GLY A 68 -5.78 -2.57 11.61
CA GLY A 68 -6.74 -3.69 11.50
C GLY A 68 -7.56 -3.97 12.75
N ASP A 69 -7.39 -3.19 13.82
CA ASP A 69 -8.37 -3.10 14.90
C ASP A 69 -9.30 -1.89 14.72
N THR A 70 -10.38 -1.81 15.51
CA THR A 70 -11.38 -0.75 15.36
C THR A 70 -10.95 0.60 15.95
N ARG A 71 -9.73 0.70 16.50
CA ARG A 71 -9.24 1.87 17.22
C ARG A 71 -8.12 2.59 16.49
N GLU A 72 -7.44 1.92 15.56
CA GLU A 72 -6.36 2.47 14.75
C GLU A 72 -6.72 2.49 13.27
N MET A 73 -6.27 3.53 12.58
CA MET A 73 -6.47 3.65 11.14
C MET A 73 -5.52 2.72 10.40
N SER A 74 -6.01 2.07 9.36
CA SER A 74 -5.31 1.02 8.66
C SER A 74 -4.62 1.58 7.43
N VAL A 75 -3.37 1.16 7.23
CA VAL A 75 -2.59 1.49 6.04
C VAL A 75 -2.18 0.19 5.36
N VAL A 76 -2.43 0.12 4.06
CA VAL A 76 -1.99 -0.99 3.21
C VAL A 76 -1.46 -0.42 1.89
N GLY A 77 -0.33 -0.91 1.40
CA GLY A 77 0.19 -0.47 0.13
C GLY A 77 1.55 -1.04 -0.22
N GLY A 78 2.19 -0.42 -1.20
CA GLY A 78 3.53 -0.78 -1.63
C GLY A 78 3.75 -0.57 -3.12
N TRP A 79 4.75 -1.24 -3.67
CA TRP A 79 5.10 -1.17 -5.08
C TRP A 79 4.26 -2.15 -5.88
N VAL A 80 3.52 -1.65 -6.86
CA VAL A 80 2.69 -2.49 -7.72
C VAL A 80 3.57 -3.36 -8.62
N ALA A 81 3.05 -4.51 -9.01
CA ALA A 81 3.78 -5.45 -9.86
C ALA A 81 3.72 -5.11 -11.36
N ASP A 82 2.79 -4.24 -11.77
CA ASP A 82 2.64 -3.84 -13.16
C ASP A 82 3.00 -2.35 -13.34
N PRO A 83 4.04 -2.02 -14.14
CA PRO A 83 4.44 -0.64 -14.35
C PRO A 83 3.47 0.16 -15.25
N SER A 84 2.53 -0.51 -15.93
CA SER A 84 1.50 0.15 -16.76
C SER A 84 0.25 0.56 -15.97
N ALA A 85 0.12 0.10 -14.72
CA ALA A 85 -1.02 0.43 -13.87
C ALA A 85 -1.04 1.92 -13.53
N GLY A 86 -2.18 2.57 -13.75
CA GLY A 86 -2.45 3.95 -13.35
C GLY A 86 -3.27 4.04 -12.05
N VAL A 87 -4.04 3.01 -11.73
CA VAL A 87 -4.88 2.94 -10.52
C VAL A 87 -4.75 1.56 -9.89
N ALA A 88 -4.68 1.52 -8.57
CA ALA A 88 -4.85 0.31 -7.79
C ALA A 88 -6.21 0.38 -7.07
N ARG A 89 -7.00 -0.68 -7.19
CA ARG A 89 -8.32 -0.81 -6.57
C ARG A 89 -8.33 -2.03 -5.66
N ALA A 90 -8.47 -1.81 -4.37
CA ALA A 90 -8.73 -2.88 -3.40
C ALA A 90 -10.25 -3.10 -3.29
N ILE A 91 -10.68 -4.35 -3.28
CA ILE A 91 -12.09 -4.75 -3.21
C ILE A 91 -12.23 -5.79 -2.11
N ASP A 92 -13.05 -5.51 -1.10
CA ASP A 92 -13.45 -6.50 -0.11
C ASP A 92 -14.59 -7.34 -0.67
N ASP A 93 -14.28 -8.58 -1.06
CA ASP A 93 -15.26 -9.48 -1.70
C ASP A 93 -16.43 -9.86 -0.77
N MET A 94 -16.30 -9.67 0.55
CA MET A 94 -17.37 -9.98 1.50
C MET A 94 -18.37 -8.84 1.64
N THR A 95 -17.91 -7.58 1.54
CA THR A 95 -18.74 -6.39 1.80
C THR A 95 -19.02 -5.58 0.54
N GLY A 96 -18.26 -5.81 -0.54
CA GLY A 96 -18.26 -4.98 -1.74
C GLY A 96 -17.59 -3.62 -1.54
N ARG A 97 -17.01 -3.34 -0.36
CA ARG A 97 -16.31 -2.08 -0.09
C ARG A 97 -15.10 -1.99 -1.02
N THR A 98 -14.94 -0.85 -1.67
CA THR A 98 -13.79 -0.56 -2.53
C THR A 98 -12.94 0.56 -1.96
N LEU A 99 -11.64 0.51 -2.24
CA LEU A 99 -10.69 1.58 -2.01
C LEU A 99 -9.88 1.75 -3.28
N ASP A 100 -9.80 2.98 -3.77
CA ASP A 100 -9.02 3.31 -4.96
C ASP A 100 -7.85 4.22 -4.58
N ASP A 101 -6.74 4.04 -5.27
CA ASP A 101 -5.59 4.94 -5.18
C ASP A 101 -4.87 5.01 -6.52
N ALA A 102 -4.41 6.21 -6.88
CA ALA A 102 -3.57 6.40 -8.05
C ALA A 102 -2.23 5.69 -7.85
N VAL A 103 -1.71 5.04 -8.89
CA VAL A 103 -0.36 4.50 -8.88
C VAL A 103 0.59 5.62 -9.30
N GLU A 104 1.38 6.12 -8.34
CA GLU A 104 2.36 7.18 -8.59
C GLU A 104 3.76 6.63 -8.29
N ASN A 105 4.69 6.82 -9.22
CA ASN A 105 6.05 6.28 -9.14
C ASN A 105 6.08 4.76 -8.83
N GLY A 106 5.09 4.02 -9.36
CA GLY A 106 4.93 2.59 -9.15
C GLY A 106 4.42 2.20 -7.76
N VAL A 107 3.94 3.15 -6.95
CA VAL A 107 3.47 2.92 -5.58
C VAL A 107 1.98 3.19 -5.47
N ALA A 108 1.25 2.33 -4.76
CA ALA A 108 -0.13 2.57 -4.30
C ALA A 108 -0.21 2.55 -2.77
N LEU A 109 -0.97 3.47 -2.17
CA LEU A 109 -1.17 3.66 -0.74
C LEU A 109 -2.67 3.80 -0.41
N PHE A 110 -3.21 2.78 0.25
CA PHE A 110 -4.56 2.79 0.80
C PHE A 110 -4.50 3.17 2.28
N VAL A 111 -5.34 4.13 2.62
CA VAL A 111 -5.45 4.71 3.96
C VAL A 111 -6.94 4.70 4.27
N PHE A 112 -7.35 3.94 5.30
CA PHE A 112 -8.77 3.71 5.57
C PHE A 112 -9.07 3.37 7.03
N ASP A 113 -10.26 3.76 7.49
CA ASP A 113 -10.75 3.38 8.81
C ASP A 113 -11.26 1.93 8.86
N GLY A 114 -10.98 1.29 10.00
CA GLY A 114 -11.47 -0.02 10.37
C GLY A 114 -10.76 -1.17 9.66
N ASN A 115 -11.44 -2.32 9.66
CA ASN A 115 -10.95 -3.52 8.99
C ASN A 115 -11.32 -3.48 7.50
N PHE A 116 -10.41 -3.96 6.66
CA PHE A 116 -10.66 -4.21 5.25
C PHE A 116 -10.46 -5.69 5.01
N GLY A 117 -11.50 -6.34 4.49
CA GLY A 117 -11.71 -7.78 4.60
C GLY A 117 -10.45 -8.61 4.35
N ARG A 118 -10.27 -9.65 5.17
CA ARG A 118 -9.21 -10.66 5.00
C ARG A 118 -9.22 -11.29 3.60
N TYR A 119 -10.38 -11.31 2.95
CA TYR A 119 -10.62 -11.85 1.61
C TYR A 119 -10.64 -10.76 0.54
N ALA A 120 -9.94 -9.67 0.74
CA ALA A 120 -9.84 -8.62 -0.26
C ALA A 120 -8.98 -9.03 -1.45
N ARG A 121 -9.42 -8.63 -2.64
CA ARG A 121 -8.64 -8.68 -3.88
C ARG A 121 -8.19 -7.30 -4.28
N MET A 122 -7.19 -7.24 -5.15
CA MET A 122 -6.72 -6.03 -5.80
C MET A 122 -6.83 -6.17 -7.30
N GLU A 123 -7.27 -5.10 -7.94
CA GLU A 123 -7.22 -4.88 -9.38
C GLU A 123 -6.21 -3.75 -9.64
N LEU A 124 -5.25 -4.00 -10.51
CA LEU A 124 -4.43 -2.96 -11.13
C LEU A 124 -5.11 -2.57 -12.43
N LEU A 125 -5.45 -1.30 -12.58
CA LEU A 125 -6.15 -0.77 -13.74
C LEU A 125 -5.20 0.10 -14.56
N ASP A 126 -5.31 0.02 -15.87
CA ASP A 126 -4.68 0.99 -16.76
C ASP A 126 -5.36 2.37 -16.68
N VAL A 127 -4.85 3.33 -17.45
CA VAL A 127 -5.37 4.71 -17.51
C VAL A 127 -6.80 4.81 -18.08
N SER A 128 -7.30 3.77 -18.75
CA SER A 128 -8.69 3.68 -19.21
C SER A 128 -9.63 3.08 -18.17
N GLY A 129 -9.10 2.62 -17.03
CA GLY A 129 -9.83 1.92 -16.00
C GLY A 129 -10.03 0.43 -16.30
N THR A 130 -9.31 -0.13 -17.27
CA THR A 130 -9.39 -1.56 -17.61
C THR A 130 -8.43 -2.35 -16.70
N PRO A 131 -8.86 -3.46 -16.07
CA PRO A 131 -7.97 -4.29 -15.29
C PRO A 131 -6.86 -4.91 -16.14
N VAL A 132 -5.61 -4.63 -15.79
CA VAL A 132 -4.41 -5.26 -16.38
C VAL A 132 -3.92 -6.43 -15.53
N ARG A 133 -4.15 -6.40 -14.22
CA ARG A 133 -3.89 -7.52 -13.31
C ARG A 133 -4.91 -7.59 -12.19
N THR A 134 -5.19 -8.80 -11.73
CA THR A 134 -6.05 -9.05 -10.57
C THR A 134 -5.44 -10.15 -9.71
N GLY A 135 -5.55 -10.02 -8.39
CA GLY A 135 -5.02 -11.01 -7.45
C GLY A 135 -5.44 -10.71 -6.01
N PRO A 136 -5.07 -11.55 -5.04
CA PRO A 136 -5.34 -11.26 -3.63
C PRO A 136 -4.61 -9.99 -3.19
N LEU A 137 -5.28 -9.13 -2.41
CA LEU A 137 -4.68 -7.90 -1.89
C LEU A 137 -3.49 -8.21 -0.97
N ASN A 138 -3.63 -9.25 -0.15
CA ASN A 138 -2.61 -9.74 0.77
C ASN A 138 -2.19 -11.17 0.35
N ARG A 139 -0.92 -11.33 -0.05
CA ARG A 139 -0.32 -12.68 -0.03
C ARG A 139 0.04 -12.97 1.41
N ARG A 140 -0.67 -13.93 2.03
CA ARG A 140 -0.12 -14.56 3.23
C ARG A 140 1.24 -15.16 2.87
N PRO A 141 2.27 -15.05 3.72
CA PRO A 141 3.33 -16.05 3.73
C PRO A 141 2.74 -17.44 4.01
#